data_AF-A0A3A9KE69-F1
#
_entry.id   AF-A0A3A9KE69-F1
#
_cell.length_a   1.000
_cell.length_b   1.000
_cell.length_c   1.000
_cell.angle_alpha   90.00
_cell.angle_beta   90.00
_cell.angle_gamma   90.00
#
_symmetry.space_group_name_H-M   'P 1'
#
loop_
_entity.id
_entity.type
_entity.pdbx_description
1 polymer ?
#
loop_
_entity_poly.entity_id
_entity_poly.type
_entity_poly.pdbx_seq_one_letter_code
_entity_poly.pdbx_strand_id
1 'polypeptide(L)'
;RKSMIWQPYLELLSKRPKAIKYSSLYDQFPYAWSQYLKDCTEEERKMGLRLLAKLLKNDDFTLLNKALQLASSHGHPSADQIKHCFYSLMNQDRSHMEITPRMKVPVLPNASRGLSHYDAFFQEGGDRK
;
A
#
# COMPACT_ATOMS: atom_id res chain seq x y z
N ARG A 1 3.22 28.10 -10.44
CA ARG A 1 3.65 26.73 -10.81
C ARG A 1 2.73 26.29 -11.94
N LYS A 2 3.24 25.97 -13.13
CA LYS A 2 2.41 25.45 -14.23
C LYS A 2 2.06 24.00 -13.89
N SER A 3 0.80 23.73 -13.58
CA SER A 3 0.28 22.38 -13.43
C SER A 3 0.33 21.72 -14.80
N MET A 4 1.15 20.68 -14.94
CA MET A 4 1.25 19.92 -16.17
C MET A 4 0.34 18.71 -16.01
N ILE A 5 -0.61 18.51 -16.91
CA ILE A 5 -1.53 17.37 -16.81
C ILE A 5 -0.72 16.07 -16.98
N TRP A 6 -0.39 15.41 -15.87
CA TRP A 6 0.47 14.23 -15.86
C TRP A 6 -0.22 12.95 -16.34
N GLN A 7 -1.56 12.91 -16.28
CA GLN A 7 -2.37 11.75 -16.60
C GLN A 7 -2.10 11.12 -18.00
N PRO A 8 -2.15 11.86 -19.13
CA PRO A 8 -1.88 11.28 -20.45
C PRO A 8 -0.42 10.81 -20.60
N TYR A 9 0.52 11.48 -19.94
CA TYR A 9 1.93 11.08 -19.95
C TYR A 9 2.14 9.78 -19.19
N LEU A 10 1.57 9.64 -17.99
CA LEU A 10 1.65 8.42 -17.21
C LEU A 10 1.04 7.23 -17.94
N GLU A 11 -0.06 7.44 -18.68
CA GLU A 11 -0.64 6.42 -19.53
C GLU A 11 0.32 6.00 -20.66
N LEU A 12 0.96 6.96 -21.33
CA LEU A 12 1.95 6.70 -22.37
C LEU A 12 3.18 5.96 -21.83
N LEU A 13 3.69 6.37 -20.67
CA LEU A 13 4.81 5.74 -19.98
C LEU A 13 4.48 4.32 -19.52
N SER A 14 3.23 4.06 -19.12
CA SER A 14 2.79 2.71 -18.78
C SER A 14 2.77 1.76 -19.98
N LYS A 15 2.59 2.26 -21.20
CA LYS A 15 2.65 1.47 -22.43
C LYS A 15 4.10 1.15 -22.83
N ARG A 16 5.05 2.02 -22.46
CA ARG A 16 6.47 1.87 -22.79
C ARG A 16 7.34 2.06 -21.55
N PRO A 17 7.39 1.08 -20.63
CA PRO A 17 8.14 1.22 -19.39
C PRO A 17 9.61 1.54 -19.69
N LYS A 18 10.28 0.83 -20.61
CA LYS A 18 11.70 1.03 -20.94
C LYS A 18 12.10 2.48 -21.29
N ALA A 19 11.20 3.29 -21.85
CA ALA A 19 11.48 4.64 -22.32
C ALA A 19 11.54 5.72 -21.21
N ILE A 20 11.09 5.41 -20.00
CA ILE A 20 11.00 6.43 -18.92
C ILE A 20 12.36 7.00 -18.54
N LYS A 21 13.43 6.20 -18.60
CA LYS A 21 14.80 6.63 -18.26
C LYS A 21 15.32 7.75 -19.17
N TYR A 22 14.74 7.91 -20.35
CA TYR A 22 15.20 8.84 -21.40
C TYR A 22 14.20 9.97 -21.63
N SER A 23 13.13 10.03 -20.84
CA SER A 23 12.14 11.10 -20.96
C SER A 23 12.57 12.25 -20.06
N SER A 24 12.72 13.45 -20.63
CA SER A 24 12.88 14.71 -19.89
C SER A 24 11.72 14.99 -18.92
N LEU A 25 10.59 14.27 -19.02
CA LEU A 25 9.53 14.30 -18.03
C LEU A 25 9.88 13.58 -16.72
N TYR A 26 10.80 12.61 -16.75
CA TYR A 26 11.19 11.88 -15.54
C TYR A 26 11.93 12.77 -14.54
N ASP A 27 12.63 13.80 -15.01
CA ASP A 27 13.29 14.80 -14.16
C ASP A 27 12.30 15.70 -13.42
N GLN A 28 11.08 15.84 -13.95
CA GLN A 28 9.99 16.58 -13.30
C GLN A 28 9.23 15.72 -12.28
N PHE A 29 9.51 14.42 -12.22
CA PHE A 29 8.84 13.48 -11.32
C PHE A 29 9.39 13.63 -9.89
N PRO A 30 8.56 13.47 -8.84
CA PRO A 30 9.05 13.48 -7.47
C PRO A 30 10.09 12.38 -7.27
N TYR A 31 11.21 12.74 -6.64
CA TYR A 31 12.34 11.83 -6.41
C TYR A 31 11.93 10.50 -5.76
N ALA A 32 10.99 10.51 -4.81
CA ALA A 32 10.51 9.31 -4.12
C ALA A 32 9.93 8.27 -5.11
N TRP A 33 9.16 8.72 -6.09
CA TRP A 33 8.60 7.83 -7.11
C TRP A 33 9.64 7.41 -8.14
N SER A 34 10.58 8.29 -8.48
CA SER A 34 11.69 7.96 -9.36
C SER A 34 12.53 6.81 -8.79
N GLN A 35 12.85 6.85 -7.50
CA GLN A 35 13.55 5.75 -6.82
C GLN A 35 12.73 4.46 -6.82
N TYR A 36 11.46 4.54 -6.41
CA TYR A 36 10.56 3.38 -6.43
C TYR A 36 10.49 2.71 -7.82
N LEU A 37 10.38 3.50 -8.91
CA LEU A 37 10.33 2.96 -10.28
C LEU A 37 11.68 2.41 -10.78
N LYS A 38 12.81 2.77 -10.16
CA LYS A 38 14.13 2.19 -10.47
C LYS A 38 14.29 0.81 -9.84
N ASP A 39 13.75 0.62 -8.65
CA ASP A 39 13.85 -0.63 -7.89
C ASP A 39 12.79 -1.67 -8.32
N CYS A 40 11.71 -1.23 -9.00
CA CYS A 40 10.67 -2.10 -9.53
C CYS A 40 11.08 -2.88 -10.79
N THR A 41 10.51 -4.08 -10.94
CA THR A 41 10.52 -4.84 -12.20
C THR A 41 9.66 -4.18 -13.29
N GLU A 42 9.79 -4.63 -14.55
CA GLU A 42 9.05 -4.01 -15.67
C GLU A 42 7.51 -4.06 -15.49
N GLU A 43 6.99 -5.19 -15.00
CA GLU A 43 5.56 -5.36 -14.76
C GLU A 43 5.08 -4.52 -13.58
N GLU A 44 5.81 -4.49 -12.46
CA GLU A 44 5.49 -3.66 -11.30
C GLU A 44 5.51 -2.17 -11.62
N ARG A 45 6.49 -1.74 -12.41
CA ARG A 45 6.62 -0.38 -12.90
C ARG A 45 5.43 0.02 -13.78
N LYS A 46 5.00 -0.85 -14.69
CA LYS A 46 3.79 -0.65 -15.50
C LYS A 46 2.54 -0.54 -14.63
N MET A 47 2.40 -1.40 -13.62
CA MET A 47 1.29 -1.35 -12.67
C MET A 47 1.31 -0.06 -11.85
N GLY A 48 2.46 0.33 -11.32
CA GLY A 48 2.66 1.56 -10.55
C GLY A 48 2.32 2.81 -11.35
N LEU A 49 2.76 2.89 -12.61
CA LEU A 49 2.44 4.02 -13.50
C LEU A 49 0.97 4.08 -13.87
N ARG A 50 0.31 2.93 -14.12
CA ARG A 50 -1.14 2.87 -14.34
C ARG A 50 -1.91 3.31 -13.11
N LEU A 51 -1.44 2.93 -11.93
CA LEU A 51 -2.04 3.34 -10.67
C LEU A 51 -1.93 4.86 -10.49
N LEU A 52 -0.72 5.39 -10.66
CA LEU A 52 -0.42 6.82 -10.68
C LEU A 52 -1.35 7.56 -11.64
N ALA A 53 -1.49 7.11 -12.89
CA ALA A 53 -2.36 7.73 -13.88
C ALA A 53 -3.84 7.76 -13.45
N LYS A 54 -4.29 6.77 -12.68
CA LYS A 54 -5.69 6.69 -12.19
C LYS A 54 -5.93 7.56 -10.96
N LEU A 55 -4.95 7.66 -10.07
CA LEU A 55 -5.09 8.38 -8.80
C LEU A 55 -4.76 9.87 -8.92
N LEU A 56 -3.90 10.24 -9.87
CA LEU A 56 -3.45 11.61 -10.10
C LEU A 56 -4.50 12.39 -10.91
N LYS A 57 -5.47 13.00 -10.22
CA LYS A 57 -6.51 13.84 -10.84
C LYS A 57 -6.17 15.34 -10.87
N ASN A 58 -5.50 15.86 -9.83
CA ASN A 58 -5.24 17.30 -9.65
C ASN A 58 -3.74 17.63 -9.44
N ASP A 59 -2.82 16.78 -9.89
CA ASP A 59 -1.37 16.91 -9.65
C ASP A 59 -0.91 16.88 -8.17
N ASP A 60 -1.75 16.40 -7.26
CA ASP A 60 -1.39 16.28 -5.85
C ASP A 60 -0.50 15.06 -5.59
N PHE A 61 0.77 15.16 -5.96
CA PHE A 61 1.80 14.20 -5.59
C PHE A 61 2.06 14.17 -4.07
N THR A 62 1.57 15.15 -3.31
CA THR A 62 1.74 15.24 -1.86
C THR A 62 1.13 14.03 -1.13
N LEU A 63 -0.13 13.70 -1.42
CA LEU A 63 -0.83 12.54 -0.87
C LEU A 63 -0.22 11.23 -1.36
N LEU A 64 0.14 11.18 -2.65
CA LEU A 64 0.78 10.00 -3.24
C LEU A 64 2.15 9.71 -2.62
N ASN A 65 2.95 10.74 -2.37
CA ASN A 65 4.25 10.61 -1.70
C ASN A 65 4.09 10.10 -0.27
N LYS A 66 3.11 10.62 0.49
CA LYS A 66 2.79 10.11 1.83
C LYS A 66 2.35 8.64 1.80
N ALA A 67 1.49 8.28 0.85
CA ALA A 67 1.04 6.90 0.67
C ALA A 67 2.21 5.97 0.33
N LEU A 68 3.13 6.42 -0.54
CA LEU A 68 4.33 5.66 -0.90
C LEU A 68 5.27 5.48 0.31
N GLN A 69 5.48 6.53 1.12
CA GLN A 69 6.29 6.44 2.33
C GLN A 69 5.69 5.45 3.35
N LEU A 70 4.37 5.48 3.56
CA LEU A 70 3.67 4.53 4.42
C LEU A 70 3.71 3.10 3.87
N ALA A 71 3.61 2.91 2.57
CA ALA A 71 3.72 1.58 1.98
C ALA A 71 5.16 1.06 2.10
N SER A 72 6.15 1.93 1.91
CA SER A 72 7.58 1.60 1.98
C SER A 72 8.08 1.28 3.39
N SER A 73 7.37 1.67 4.46
CA SER A 73 7.78 1.31 5.82
C SER A 73 7.67 -0.19 6.10
N HIS A 74 6.90 -0.92 5.28
CA HIS A 74 6.70 -2.36 5.41
C HIS A 74 7.53 -3.21 4.41
N GLY A 75 8.41 -2.60 3.62
CA GLY A 75 9.24 -3.27 2.61
C GLY A 75 9.01 -2.74 1.20
N HIS A 76 9.26 -3.56 0.18
CA HIS A 76 9.01 -3.22 -1.23
C HIS A 76 7.50 -3.08 -1.47
N PRO A 77 6.99 -1.86 -1.67
CA PRO A 77 5.55 -1.65 -1.69
C PRO A 77 4.96 -2.09 -3.03
N SER A 78 3.99 -2.99 -3.00
CA SER A 78 3.22 -3.34 -4.20
C SER A 78 2.28 -2.21 -4.61
N ALA A 79 1.93 -2.14 -5.90
CA ALA A 79 0.99 -1.12 -6.41
C ALA A 79 -0.35 -1.10 -5.64
N ASP A 80 -0.83 -2.26 -5.21
CA ASP A 80 -2.07 -2.37 -4.44
C ASP A 80 -1.92 -1.91 -2.98
N GLN A 81 -0.74 -2.08 -2.37
CA GLN A 81 -0.47 -1.52 -1.04
C GLN A 81 -0.45 0.01 -1.08
N ILE A 82 0.17 0.59 -2.11
CA ILE A 82 0.19 2.05 -2.30
C ILE A 82 -1.24 2.57 -2.51
N LYS A 83 -2.06 1.84 -3.29
CA LYS A 83 -3.49 2.13 -3.46
C LYS A 83 -4.23 2.11 -2.13
N HIS A 84 -4.01 1.08 -1.32
CA HIS A 84 -4.64 0.92 -0.01
C HIS A 84 -4.27 2.09 0.92
N CYS A 85 -2.97 2.41 1.04
CA CYS A 85 -2.50 3.54 1.82
C CYS A 85 -3.09 4.86 1.33
N PHE A 86 -3.21 5.05 0.01
CA PHE A 86 -3.82 6.26 -0.56
C PHE A 86 -5.30 6.41 -0.17
N TYR A 87 -6.10 5.35 -0.32
CA TYR A 87 -7.51 5.40 0.11
C TYR A 87 -7.65 5.49 1.62
N SER A 88 -6.76 4.85 2.39
CA SER A 88 -6.72 4.97 3.85
C SER A 88 -6.44 6.42 4.27
N LEU A 89 -5.50 7.11 3.64
CA LEU A 89 -5.22 8.53 3.89
C LEU A 89 -6.39 9.43 3.48
N MET A 90 -7.07 9.15 2.36
CA MET A 90 -8.26 9.91 1.97
C MET A 90 -9.45 9.66 2.90
N ASN A 91 -9.58 8.44 3.42
CA ASN A 91 -10.65 8.02 4.31
C ASN A 91 -10.30 8.18 5.79
N GLN A 92 -9.11 8.64 6.16
CA GLN A 92 -8.68 8.77 7.56
C GLN A 92 -9.53 9.79 8.34
N ASP A 93 -10.24 10.68 7.63
CA ASP A 93 -11.25 11.57 8.19
C ASP A 93 -12.53 10.82 8.61
N ARG A 94 -12.73 9.61 8.09
CA ARG A 94 -13.75 8.65 8.53
C ARG A 94 -13.13 7.66 9.51
N SER A 95 -12.60 8.17 10.61
CA SER A 95 -12.38 7.31 11.78
C SER A 95 -13.68 6.57 12.06
N HIS A 96 -13.63 5.23 12.09
CA HIS A 96 -14.77 4.42 12.48
C HIS A 96 -15.11 4.81 13.91
N MET A 97 -16.06 5.72 14.07
CA MET A 97 -16.49 6.14 15.39
C MET A 97 -16.98 4.90 16.13
N GLU A 98 -16.45 4.69 17.33
CA GLU A 98 -16.86 3.59 18.18
C GLU A 98 -18.37 3.68 18.37
N ILE A 99 -19.08 2.70 17.80
CA ILE A 99 -20.54 2.67 17.84
C ILE A 99 -20.88 2.24 19.26
N THR A 100 -21.33 3.15 20.11
CA THR A 100 -21.85 2.77 21.42
C THR A 100 -23.18 2.05 21.21
N PRO A 101 -23.27 0.72 21.42
CA PRO A 101 -24.51 0.01 21.21
C PRO A 101 -25.57 0.54 22.20
N ARG A 102 -26.78 0.82 21.72
CA ARG A 102 -27.90 1.32 22.54
C ARG A 102 -28.42 0.27 23.53
N MET A 103 -27.95 -0.97 23.43
CA MET A 103 -28.38 -2.12 24.21
C MET A 103 -27.24 -2.61 25.12
N LYS A 104 -27.58 -3.08 26.33
CA LYS A 104 -26.62 -3.72 27.24
C LYS A 104 -26.09 -4.99 26.55
N VAL A 105 -24.83 -4.93 26.13
CA VAL A 105 -24.13 -6.08 25.54
C VAL A 105 -24.04 -7.17 26.62
N PRO A 106 -24.50 -8.41 26.34
CA PRO A 106 -24.38 -9.50 27.30
C PRO A 106 -22.91 -9.80 27.59
N VAL A 107 -22.57 -9.94 28.88
CA VAL A 107 -21.22 -10.29 29.31
C VAL A 107 -20.96 -11.75 28.94
N LEU A 108 -20.08 -11.98 27.97
CA LEU A 108 -19.67 -13.33 27.59
C LEU A 108 -18.73 -13.89 28.66
N PRO A 109 -18.87 -15.17 29.04
CA PRO A 109 -17.89 -15.84 29.90
C PRO A 109 -16.53 -15.90 29.19
N ASN A 110 -15.45 -15.89 29.96
CA ASN A 110 -14.10 -15.96 29.42
C ASN A 110 -13.95 -17.21 28.53
N ALA A 111 -13.71 -16.99 27.24
CA ALA A 111 -13.47 -18.05 26.29
C ALA A 111 -12.09 -18.69 26.56
N SER A 112 -12.07 -19.79 27.31
CA SER A 112 -10.89 -20.63 27.40
C SER A 112 -10.78 -21.42 26.09
N ARG A 113 -9.84 -21.03 25.24
CA ARG A 113 -9.45 -21.85 24.09
C ARG A 113 -8.74 -23.06 24.69
N GLY A 114 -9.38 -24.22 24.68
CA GLY A 114 -8.85 -25.50 25.16
C GLY A 114 -7.63 -25.98 24.33
N LEU A 115 -6.59 -25.16 24.30
CA LEU A 115 -5.35 -25.34 23.55
C LEU A 115 -4.43 -26.37 24.21
N SER A 116 -4.74 -26.79 25.45
CA SER A 116 -4.04 -27.86 26.16
C SER A 116 -3.99 -29.18 25.39
N HIS A 117 -4.93 -29.41 24.46
CA HIS A 117 -4.90 -30.58 23.58
C HIS A 117 -3.74 -30.59 22.57
N TYR A 118 -3.23 -29.42 22.18
CA TYR A 118 -2.10 -29.34 21.24
C TYR A 118 -0.75 -29.55 21.94
N ASP A 119 -0.67 -29.21 23.23
CA ASP A 119 0.56 -29.39 24.03
C ASP A 119 0.92 -30.87 24.23
N ALA A 120 -0.05 -31.78 24.13
CA ALA A 120 0.16 -33.23 24.19
C ALA A 120 1.10 -33.74 23.08
N PHE A 121 1.09 -33.11 21.90
CA PHE A 121 1.96 -33.50 20.78
C PHE A 121 3.44 -33.17 21.01
N PHE A 122 3.76 -32.26 21.93
CA PHE A 122 5.14 -31.86 22.21
C PHE A 122 5.80 -32.68 23.33
N GLN A 123 5.05 -33.52 24.06
CA GLN A 123 5.59 -34.34 25.15
C GLN A 123 6.24 -35.66 24.68
N GLU A 124 5.81 -36.24 23.55
CA GLU A 124 6.34 -37.54 23.07
C GLU A 124 7.67 -37.44 22.30
N GLY A 125 8.17 -36.24 21.99
CA GLY A 125 9.40 -36.05 21.20
C GLY A 125 10.70 -35.92 22.01
N GLY A 126 10.63 -35.95 23.35
CA GLY A 126 11.73 -35.55 24.24
C GLY A 126 12.62 -36.66 24.79
N ASP A 127 12.33 -37.95 24.56
CA ASP A 127 13.15 -39.05 25.07
C ASP A 127 13.40 -40.11 23.99
N ARG A 128 14.46 -39.89 23.22
CA ARG A 128 15.22 -40.97 22.58
C ARG A 128 16.70 -40.71 22.87
N LYS A 129 17.15 -41.26 24.00
CA LYS A 129 18.56 -41.58 24.25
C LYS A 129 19.00 -42.74 23.36
#